data_AF-A0A943TDN0-F1
#
_entry.id   AF-A0A943TDN0-F1
#
_cell.length_a   1.000
_cell.length_b   1.000
_cell.length_c   1.000
_cell.angle_alpha   90.00
_cell.angle_beta   90.00
_cell.angle_gamma   90.00
#
_symmetry.space_group_name_H-M   'P 1'
#
loop_
_entity.id
_entity.type
_entity.pdbx_description
1 polymer ?
#
loop_
_entity_poly.entity_id
_entity_poly.type
_entity_poly.pdbx_seq_one_letter_code
_entity_poly.pdbx_strand_id
1 'polypeptide(L)'
;MKSSLDDFSLILESAQRIYAFTPERYEDLIDDSNAVAQDALCMRFQVIGETLNRIRTKYPEDYERYERAEWQYLIAIRNVISHSYVSVDFAVLWDVARNKLPELMSDFERIIDEIQETT
;
A
#
# COMPACT_ATOMS: atom_id res chain seq x y z
N MET A 1 21.89 -9.89 4.83
CA MET A 1 20.56 -10.49 5.02
C MET A 1 19.56 -9.37 4.80
N LYS A 2 18.65 -9.46 3.82
CA LYS A 2 17.59 -8.43 3.69
C LYS A 2 16.73 -8.50 4.96
N SER A 3 16.54 -7.36 5.62
CA SER A 3 15.66 -7.21 6.78
C SER A 3 14.22 -6.96 6.30
N SER A 4 13.23 -7.14 7.17
CA SER A 4 11.87 -6.62 6.97
C SER A 4 11.86 -5.10 6.83
N LEU A 5 12.89 -4.41 7.32
CA LEU A 5 13.08 -2.96 7.21
C LEU A 5 13.00 -2.44 5.76
N ASP A 6 13.69 -3.11 4.82
CA ASP A 6 13.66 -2.73 3.40
C ASP A 6 12.24 -2.86 2.82
N ASP A 7 11.51 -3.88 3.28
CA ASP A 7 10.15 -4.18 2.82
C ASP A 7 9.15 -3.16 3.38
N PHE A 8 9.24 -2.80 4.67
CA PHE A 8 8.43 -1.72 5.24
C PHE A 8 8.75 -0.36 4.62
N SER A 9 10.03 -0.07 4.33
CA SER A 9 10.43 1.16 3.65
C SER A 9 9.83 1.26 2.24
N LEU A 10 9.82 0.15 1.49
CA LEU A 10 9.18 0.10 0.17
C LEU A 10 7.67 0.30 0.23
N ILE A 11 7.01 -0.23 1.27
CA ILE A 11 5.58 -0.01 1.51
C ILE A 11 5.31 1.47 1.77
N LEU A 12 6.05 2.09 2.67
CA LEU A 12 5.91 3.51 3.00
C LEU A 12 6.12 4.41 1.78
N GLU A 13 7.19 4.18 1.02
CA GLU A 13 7.47 4.92 -0.22
C GLU A 13 6.33 4.76 -1.25
N SER A 14 5.76 3.56 -1.35
CA SER A 14 4.64 3.29 -2.25
C SER A 14 3.35 3.98 -1.78
N ALA A 15 3.10 4.00 -0.47
CA ALA A 15 1.96 4.68 0.13
C ALA A 15 2.04 6.20 -0.09
N GLN A 16 3.21 6.80 0.14
CA GLN A 16 3.48 8.21 -0.13
C GLN A 16 3.22 8.57 -1.60
N ARG A 17 3.66 7.72 -2.54
CA ARG A 17 3.39 7.92 -3.98
C ARG A 17 1.92 7.82 -4.32
N ILE A 18 1.20 6.82 -3.78
CA ILE A 18 -0.25 6.72 -3.98
C ILE A 18 -0.92 8.01 -3.53
N TYR A 19 -0.62 8.46 -2.31
CA TYR A 19 -1.21 9.67 -1.76
C TYR A 19 -0.90 10.90 -2.64
N ALA A 20 0.35 11.06 -3.08
CA ALA A 20 0.78 12.18 -3.92
C ALA A 20 0.14 12.20 -5.32
N PHE A 21 -0.12 11.03 -5.91
CA PHE A 21 -0.77 10.92 -7.23
C PHE A 21 -2.29 10.93 -7.15
N THR A 22 -2.87 10.82 -5.97
CA THR A 22 -4.33 10.79 -5.80
C THR A 22 -4.87 12.21 -5.68
N PRO A 23 -5.71 12.67 -6.62
CA PRO A 23 -6.35 13.99 -6.54
C PRO A 23 -7.25 14.12 -5.31
N GLU A 24 -7.49 15.35 -4.87
CA GLU A 24 -8.39 15.63 -3.74
C GLU A 24 -9.84 15.25 -4.01
N ARG A 25 -10.25 15.22 -5.27
CA ARG A 25 -11.60 14.84 -5.68
C ARG A 25 -11.56 13.55 -6.46
N TYR A 26 -12.52 12.67 -6.20
CA TYR A 26 -12.63 11.41 -6.92
C TYR A 26 -12.86 11.62 -8.42
N GLU A 27 -13.68 12.61 -8.80
CA GLU A 27 -13.98 12.87 -10.20
C GLU A 27 -12.73 13.19 -11.03
N ASP A 28 -11.74 13.86 -10.42
CA ASP A 28 -10.49 14.19 -11.09
C ASP A 28 -9.66 12.92 -11.34
N LEU A 29 -9.72 11.91 -10.46
CA LEU A 29 -8.97 10.66 -10.65
C LEU A 29 -9.47 9.87 -11.85
N ILE A 30 -10.79 9.81 -12.05
CA ILE A 30 -11.41 9.01 -13.10
C ILE A 30 -11.48 9.70 -14.47
N ASP A 31 -11.04 10.96 -14.55
CA ASP A 31 -10.87 11.63 -15.83
C ASP A 31 -9.83 10.90 -16.68
N ASP A 32 -10.12 10.68 -17.97
CA ASP A 32 -9.24 9.95 -18.89
C ASP A 32 -7.85 10.59 -19.02
N SER A 33 -7.72 11.90 -18.76
CA SER A 33 -6.43 12.59 -18.75
C SER A 33 -5.52 12.17 -17.58
N ASN A 34 -6.07 11.53 -16.55
CA ASN A 34 -5.36 11.00 -15.39
C ASN A 34 -5.09 9.49 -15.45
N ALA A 35 -5.16 8.87 -16.63
CA ALA A 35 -4.84 7.44 -16.83
C ALA A 35 -3.46 7.04 -16.26
N VAL A 36 -2.46 7.94 -16.32
CA VAL A 36 -1.13 7.70 -15.73
C VAL A 36 -1.21 7.59 -14.20
N ALA A 37 -2.02 8.43 -13.55
CA ALA A 37 -2.23 8.36 -12.10
C ALA A 37 -2.98 7.07 -11.73
N GLN A 38 -4.01 6.71 -12.50
CA GLN A 38 -4.75 5.46 -12.33
C GLN A 38 -3.83 4.23 -12.39
N ASP A 39 -2.98 4.13 -13.42
CA ASP A 39 -2.00 3.05 -13.57
C ASP A 39 -0.98 3.05 -12.44
N ALA A 40 -0.49 4.24 -12.05
CA ALA A 40 0.45 4.38 -10.95
C ALA A 40 -0.15 3.91 -9.62
N LEU A 41 -1.41 4.26 -9.33
CA LEU A 41 -2.13 3.78 -8.16
C LEU A 41 -2.22 2.25 -8.16
N CYS A 42 -2.68 1.65 -9.27
CA CYS A 42 -2.75 0.20 -9.41
C CYS A 42 -1.41 -0.48 -9.12
N MET A 43 -0.33 0.00 -9.73
CA MET A 43 1.00 -0.57 -9.54
C MET A 43 1.44 -0.45 -8.08
N ARG A 44 1.26 0.71 -7.45
CA ARG A 44 1.72 0.94 -6.08
C ARG A 44 0.92 0.14 -5.06
N PHE A 45 -0.39 0.01 -5.24
CA PHE A 45 -1.21 -0.87 -4.40
C PHE A 45 -0.80 -2.34 -4.54
N GLN A 46 -0.46 -2.79 -5.75
CA GLN A 46 0.11 -4.13 -5.95
C GLN A 46 1.44 -4.31 -5.20
N VAL A 47 2.34 -3.33 -5.27
CA VAL A 47 3.63 -3.38 -4.53
C VAL A 47 3.39 -3.52 -3.03
N ILE A 48 2.47 -2.71 -2.46
CA ILE A 48 2.16 -2.76 -1.03
C ILE A 48 1.62 -4.14 -0.64
N GLY A 49 0.58 -4.63 -1.31
CA GLY A 49 -0.02 -5.93 -0.97
C GLY A 49 0.93 -7.10 -1.18
N GLU A 50 1.77 -7.07 -2.22
CA GLU A 50 2.79 -8.10 -2.44
C GLU A 50 3.86 -8.09 -1.34
N THR A 51 4.30 -6.89 -0.96
CA THR A 51 5.34 -6.72 0.06
C THR A 51 4.83 -7.14 1.44
N LEU A 52 3.57 -6.84 1.78
CA LEU A 52 2.96 -7.35 3.01
C LEU A 52 2.87 -8.88 3.04
N ASN A 53 2.51 -9.52 1.91
CA ASN A 53 2.54 -10.99 1.81
C ASN A 53 3.95 -11.56 1.92
N ARG A 54 4.95 -10.89 1.35
CA ARG A 54 6.37 -11.27 1.52
C ARG A 54 6.80 -11.16 2.97
N ILE A 55 6.43 -10.11 3.68
CA ILE A 55 6.73 -9.96 5.12
C ILE A 55 6.08 -11.10 5.90
N ARG A 56 4.79 -11.37 5.68
CA ARG A 56 4.07 -12.49 6.32
C ARG A 56 4.76 -13.84 6.18
N THR A 57 5.38 -14.08 5.03
CA THR A 57 5.99 -15.38 4.71
C THR A 57 7.46 -15.48 5.10
N LYS A 58 8.21 -14.37 4.99
CA LYS A 58 9.66 -14.36 5.19
C LYS A 58 10.08 -13.87 6.57
N TYR A 59 9.27 -13.01 7.19
CA TYR A 59 9.50 -12.43 8.51
C TYR A 59 8.21 -12.56 9.36
N PRO A 60 7.76 -13.79 9.66
CA PRO A 60 6.48 -14.01 10.35
C PRO A 60 6.44 -13.36 11.74
N GLU A 61 7.57 -13.30 12.45
CA GLU A 61 7.65 -12.64 13.77
C GLU A 61 7.34 -11.14 13.68
N ASP A 62 7.90 -10.44 12.69
CA ASP A 62 7.60 -9.02 12.44
C ASP A 62 6.16 -8.83 11.97
N TYR A 63 5.68 -9.74 11.12
CA TYR A 63 4.28 -9.69 10.67
C TYR A 63 3.32 -9.81 11.85
N GLU A 64 3.46 -10.84 12.69
CA GLU A 64 2.60 -11.06 13.86
C GLU A 64 2.68 -9.91 14.86
N ARG A 65 3.86 -9.31 15.05
CA ARG A 65 4.06 -8.19 15.96
C ARG A 65 3.32 -6.92 15.51
N TYR A 66 3.30 -6.66 14.21
CA TYR A 66 2.85 -5.39 13.66
C TYR A 66 1.54 -5.45 12.88
N GLU A 67 1.00 -6.64 12.60
CA GLU A 67 -0.22 -6.81 11.79
C GLU A 67 -1.39 -5.96 12.32
N ARG A 68 -2.15 -5.42 11.38
CA ARG A 68 -3.42 -4.70 11.58
C ARG A 68 -4.45 -5.22 10.59
N ALA A 69 -5.73 -5.02 10.88
CA ALA A 69 -6.82 -5.50 10.03
C ALA A 69 -6.73 -4.94 8.59
N GLU A 70 -6.26 -3.70 8.46
CA GLU A 70 -6.06 -2.97 7.21
C GLU A 70 -5.07 -3.65 6.27
N TRP A 71 -4.10 -4.41 6.79
CA TRP A 71 -3.11 -5.10 5.96
C TRP A 71 -3.74 -6.20 5.11
N GLN A 72 -4.70 -6.94 5.68
CA GLN A 72 -5.44 -7.96 4.94
C GLN A 72 -6.24 -7.33 3.80
N TYR A 73 -6.77 -6.14 4.04
CA TYR A 73 -7.49 -5.38 3.04
C TYR A 73 -6.57 -4.89 1.90
N LEU A 74 -5.37 -4.40 2.20
CA LEU A 74 -4.36 -4.06 1.17
C LEU A 74 -3.90 -5.28 0.36
N ILE A 75 -3.74 -6.43 1.00
CA ILE A 75 -3.45 -7.71 0.33
C ILE A 75 -4.61 -8.10 -0.60
N ALA A 76 -5.86 -7.91 -0.15
CA ALA A 76 -7.04 -8.19 -0.97
C ALA A 76 -7.12 -7.26 -2.19
N ILE A 77 -6.82 -5.97 -2.05
CA ILE A 77 -6.73 -5.02 -3.19
C ILE A 77 -5.74 -5.54 -4.24
N ARG A 78 -4.54 -5.98 -3.83
CA ARG A 78 -3.56 -6.57 -4.77
C ARG A 78 -4.14 -7.75 -5.54
N ASN A 79 -4.93 -8.62 -4.90
CA ASN A 79 -5.57 -9.75 -5.57
C ASN A 79 -6.62 -9.30 -6.58
N VAL A 80 -7.44 -8.31 -6.23
CA VAL A 80 -8.42 -7.71 -7.15
C VAL A 80 -7.69 -7.13 -8.38
N ILE A 81 -6.69 -6.27 -8.18
CA ILE A 81 -5.96 -5.65 -9.30
C ILE A 81 -5.29 -6.72 -10.19
N SER A 82 -4.72 -7.77 -9.60
CA SER A 82 -4.01 -8.82 -10.36
C SER A 82 -4.93 -9.77 -11.12
N HIS A 83 -6.18 -9.98 -10.67
CA HIS A 83 -7.07 -11.01 -11.22
C HIS A 83 -8.30 -10.46 -11.93
N SER A 84 -8.66 -9.19 -11.74
CA SER A 84 -9.96 -8.72 -12.18
C SER A 84 -10.09 -8.55 -13.69
N TYR A 85 -9.02 -8.43 -14.49
CA TYR A 85 -8.95 -8.31 -15.98
C TYR A 85 -9.99 -7.43 -16.71
N VAL A 86 -10.99 -6.86 -16.01
CA VAL A 86 -12.26 -6.36 -16.57
C VAL A 86 -12.59 -4.97 -16.02
N SER A 87 -12.23 -4.62 -14.78
CA SER A 87 -12.20 -3.22 -14.32
C SER A 87 -11.76 -3.15 -12.85
N VAL A 88 -10.77 -2.34 -12.54
CA VAL A 88 -10.46 -1.93 -11.16
C VAL A 88 -11.46 -0.87 -10.73
N ASP A 89 -12.03 -0.99 -9.53
CA ASP A 89 -12.88 0.05 -8.96
C ASP A 89 -12.01 1.16 -8.35
N PHE A 90 -11.86 2.25 -9.09
CA PHE A 90 -11.08 3.40 -8.66
C PHE A 90 -11.72 4.20 -7.53
N ALA A 91 -13.03 4.07 -7.28
CA ALA A 91 -13.66 4.70 -6.12
C ALA A 91 -13.09 4.09 -4.83
N VAL A 92 -12.92 2.77 -4.82
CA VAL A 92 -12.30 2.05 -3.72
C VAL A 92 -10.84 2.46 -3.54
N LEU A 93 -10.04 2.49 -4.62
CA LEU A 93 -8.64 2.89 -4.51
C LEU A 93 -8.47 4.33 -4.03
N TRP A 94 -9.32 5.25 -4.50
CA TRP A 94 -9.31 6.64 -4.09
C TRP A 94 -9.67 6.80 -2.60
N ASP A 95 -10.72 6.13 -2.12
CA ASP A 95 -11.13 6.18 -0.72
C ASP A 95 -10.00 5.70 0.19
N VAL A 96 -9.37 4.59 -0.18
CA VAL A 96 -8.28 4.00 0.57
C VAL A 96 -7.06 4.93 0.56
N ALA A 97 -6.72 5.49 -0.60
CA ALA A 97 -5.64 6.46 -0.74
C ALA A 97 -5.84 7.72 0.12
N ARG A 98 -7.06 8.25 0.20
CA ARG A 98 -7.32 9.53 0.90
C ARG A 98 -7.64 9.35 2.38
N ASN A 99 -8.35 8.29 2.74
CA ASN A 99 -8.96 8.15 4.06
C ASN A 99 -8.31 7.08 4.94
N LYS A 100 -7.48 6.19 4.37
CA LYS A 100 -6.83 5.09 5.11
C LYS A 100 -5.32 5.15 5.06
N LEU A 101 -4.76 5.45 3.90
CA LEU A 101 -3.32 5.48 3.70
C LEU A 101 -2.57 6.46 4.62
N PRO A 102 -3.08 7.67 4.95
CA PRO A 102 -2.35 8.58 5.83
C PRO A 102 -2.08 7.99 7.22
N GLU A 103 -3.06 7.31 7.81
CA GLU A 103 -2.91 6.63 9.10
C GLU A 103 -1.92 5.46 9.00
N LEU A 104 -2.05 4.66 7.93
CA LEU A 104 -1.14 3.54 7.67
C LEU A 104 0.31 4.00 7.45
N MET A 105 0.53 5.15 6.80
CA MET A 105 1.86 5.72 6.62
C MET A 105 2.52 6.02 7.96
N SER A 106 1.81 6.67 8.89
CA SER A 106 2.31 6.92 10.24
C SER A 106 2.62 5.63 11.00
N ASP A 107 1.82 4.58 10.80
CA ASP A 107 2.10 3.26 11.38
C ASP A 107 3.37 2.63 10.80
N PHE A 108 3.57 2.69 9.48
CA PHE A 108 4.78 2.16 8.84
C PHE A 108 6.04 2.93 9.25
N GLU A 109 5.95 4.26 9.39
CA GLU A 109 7.04 5.10 9.91
C GLU A 109 7.44 4.63 11.32
N ARG A 110 6.48 4.47 12.24
CA ARG A 110 6.75 3.96 13.59
C ARG A 110 7.38 2.57 13.58
N ILE A 111 6.90 1.66 12.73
CA ILE A 111 7.45 0.29 12.61
C ILE A 111 8.90 0.33 12.15
N ILE A 112 9.20 1.18 11.15
CA ILE A 112 10.56 1.36 10.63
C ILE A 112 11.49 1.85 11.74
N ASP A 113 11.07 2.86 12.51
CA ASP A 113 11.86 3.41 13.62
C ASP A 113 12.12 2.34 14.70
N GLU A 114 11.10 1.58 15.11
CA GLU A 114 11.25 0.50 16.10
C GLU A 114 12.24 -0.61 15.65
N ILE A 115 12.21 -0.97 14.36
CA ILE A 115 13.12 -1.98 13.80
C ILE A 115 14.56 -1.44 13.75
N GLN A 116 14.74 -0.15 13.41
CA GLN A 116 16.05 0.50 13.39
C GLN A 116 16.67 0.61 14.79
N GLU A 117 15.89 0.91 15.82
CA GLU A 117 16.36 0.99 17.21
C GLU A 117 16.77 -0.38 17.79
N THR A 118 16.23 -1.47 17.24
CA THR A 118 16.50 -2.84 17.70
C THR A 118 17.71 -3.49 16.99
N THR A 119 18.23 -2.86 15.93
CA THR A 119 19.32 -3.39 15.08
C THR A 119 20.67 -2.77 15.44
#